data_AF-A0A1X6Y722-F1
#
_entry.id   AF-A0A1X6Y722-F1
#
_cell.length_a   1.000
_cell.length_b   1.000
_cell.length_c   1.000
_cell.angle_alpha   90.00
_cell.angle_beta   90.00
_cell.angle_gamma   90.00
#
_symmetry.space_group_name_H-M   'P 1'
#
loop_
_entity.id
_entity.type
_entity.pdbx_description
1 polymer ?
#
loop_
_entity_poly.entity_id
_entity_poly.type
_entity_poly.pdbx_seq_one_letter_code
_entity_poly.pdbx_strand_id
1 'polypeptide(L)'
;MTTQFALDVYLARIKSGYTQSDVAHLLDISRVTISRFERGNSEPSLQDILALSLVYGRSFESFFADKLRRRRQRLLKRLQNLQPLTQPTTKHANREANLQRLARRLEADLAIHDWA
;
A
#
# COMPACT_ATOMS: atom_id res chain seq x y z
N MET A 1 7.59 10.13 -14.98
CA MET A 1 6.36 9.32 -15.15
C MET A 1 5.50 9.51 -13.92
N THR A 2 4.24 9.89 -14.08
CA THR A 2 3.28 10.01 -12.97
C THR A 2 2.98 8.62 -12.40
N THR A 3 3.09 8.45 -11.08
CA THR A 3 2.77 7.17 -10.42
C THR A 3 1.28 7.09 -10.07
N GLN A 4 0.73 5.89 -9.88
CA GLN A 4 -0.65 5.73 -9.40
C GLN A 4 -0.89 6.49 -8.09
N PHE A 5 0.07 6.41 -7.15
CA PHE A 5 0.05 7.19 -5.91
C PHE A 5 -0.08 8.70 -6.17
N ALA A 6 0.71 9.24 -7.09
CA ALA A 6 0.69 10.66 -7.42
C ALA A 6 -0.69 11.10 -7.94
N LEU A 7 -1.30 10.26 -8.79
CA LEU A 7 -2.65 10.49 -9.31
C LEU A 7 -3.71 10.35 -8.20
N ASP A 8 -3.60 9.36 -7.32
CA ASP A 8 -4.54 9.15 -6.22
C ASP A 8 -4.56 10.32 -5.24
N VAL A 9 -3.39 10.84 -4.87
CA VAL A 9 -3.27 12.04 -4.02
C VAL A 9 -3.88 13.26 -4.71
N TYR A 10 -3.56 13.47 -6.00
CA TYR A 10 -4.13 14.57 -6.78
C TYR A 10 -5.66 14.49 -6.82
N LEU A 11 -6.22 13.33 -7.16
CA LEU A 11 -7.67 13.14 -7.27
C LEU A 11 -8.36 13.25 -5.91
N ALA A 12 -7.77 12.70 -4.84
CA ALA A 12 -8.30 12.83 -3.49
C ALA A 12 -8.36 14.30 -3.06
N ARG A 13 -7.31 15.07 -3.36
CA ARG A 13 -7.27 16.52 -3.09
C ARG A 13 -8.37 17.26 -3.84
N ILE A 14 -8.48 17.06 -5.15
CA ILE A 14 -9.48 17.73 -5.99
C ILE A 14 -10.91 17.40 -5.53
N LYS A 15 -11.20 16.13 -5.24
CA LYS A 15 -12.52 15.70 -4.74
C LYS A 15 -12.88 16.30 -3.37
N SER A 16 -11.87 16.66 -2.58
CA SER A 16 -12.06 17.27 -1.26
C SER A 16 -12.13 18.80 -1.32
N GLY A 17 -11.89 19.42 -2.49
CA GLY A 17 -11.89 20.87 -2.65
C GLY A 17 -10.65 21.58 -2.07
N TYR A 18 -9.61 20.84 -1.68
CA TYR A 18 -8.42 21.41 -1.06
C TYR A 18 -7.39 21.92 -2.09
N THR A 19 -6.71 23.01 -1.74
CA THR A 19 -5.51 23.47 -2.44
C THR A 19 -4.29 22.66 -2.00
N GLN A 20 -3.19 22.73 -2.76
CA GLN A 20 -1.93 22.11 -2.32
C GLN A 20 -1.42 22.72 -1.00
N SER A 21 -1.75 23.98 -0.73
CA SER A 21 -1.36 24.67 0.51
C SER A 21 -2.15 24.16 1.72
N ASP A 22 -3.44 23.89 1.55
CA ASP A 22 -4.28 23.36 2.63
C ASP A 22 -3.77 21.98 3.07
N VAL A 23 -3.54 21.09 2.11
CA VAL A 23 -3.01 19.75 2.41
C VAL A 23 -1.62 19.84 3.02
N ALA A 24 -0.76 20.74 2.54
CA ALA A 24 0.57 20.94 3.10
C ALA A 24 0.50 21.40 4.57
N HIS A 25 -0.41 22.31 4.89
CA HIS A 25 -0.65 22.76 6.26
C HIS A 25 -1.15 21.61 7.15
N LEU A 26 -2.13 20.83 6.67
CA LEU A 26 -2.69 19.69 7.42
C LEU A 26 -1.68 18.57 7.67
N LEU A 27 -0.70 18.41 6.78
CA LEU A 27 0.36 17.42 6.89
C LEU A 27 1.61 17.95 7.61
N ASP A 28 1.65 19.22 7.99
CA ASP A 28 2.83 19.91 8.53
C ASP A 28 4.07 19.77 7.63
N ILE A 29 3.90 19.97 6.32
CA ILE A 29 4.97 19.92 5.32
C ILE A 29 4.93 21.11 4.37
N SER A 30 5.95 21.25 3.54
CA SER A 30 5.96 22.30 2.52
C SER A 30 4.95 22.03 1.39
N ARG A 31 4.34 23.09 0.84
CA ARG A 31 3.53 23.00 -0.40
C ARG A 31 4.29 22.34 -1.54
N VAL A 32 5.60 22.59 -1.62
CA VAL A 32 6.48 21.98 -2.63
C VAL A 32 6.51 20.46 -2.49
N THR A 33 6.48 19.93 -1.28
CA THR A 33 6.42 18.49 -1.00
C THR A 33 5.14 17.87 -1.57
N ILE A 34 3.96 18.45 -1.30
CA ILE A 34 2.68 18.02 -1.91
C ILE A 34 2.75 18.04 -3.43
N SER A 35 3.30 19.13 -3.96
CA SER A 35 3.49 19.29 -5.40
C SER A 35 4.39 18.19 -5.98
N ARG A 36 5.42 17.75 -5.27
CA ARG A 36 6.30 16.65 -5.70
C ARG A 36 5.60 15.29 -5.60
N PHE A 37 4.77 15.06 -4.57
CA PHE A 37 3.94 13.86 -4.46
C PHE A 37 3.00 13.74 -5.66
N GLU A 38 2.25 14.79 -6.00
CA GLU A 38 1.29 14.79 -7.12
C GLU A 38 1.94 14.65 -8.50
N ARG A 39 3.24 14.93 -8.63
CA ARG A 39 4.01 14.67 -9.86
C ARG A 39 4.72 13.33 -9.88
N GLY A 40 4.71 12.60 -8.76
CA GLY A 40 5.47 11.36 -8.60
C GLY A 40 6.99 11.56 -8.48
N ASN A 41 7.43 12.77 -8.12
CA ASN A 41 8.85 13.13 -8.01
C ASN A 41 9.44 12.88 -6.60
N SER A 42 8.61 12.50 -5.64
CA SER A 42 9.03 12.21 -4.27
C SER A 42 8.15 11.08 -3.71
N GLU A 43 8.78 10.19 -2.95
CA GLU A 43 8.08 9.13 -2.22
C GLU A 43 7.70 9.66 -0.83
N PRO A 44 6.43 9.52 -0.41
CA PRO A 44 6.00 9.95 0.92
C PRO A 44 6.60 9.06 2.02
N SER A 45 6.82 9.64 3.18
CA SER A 45 7.14 8.90 4.40
C SER A 45 5.91 8.19 4.98
N LEU A 46 6.12 7.31 5.96
CA LEU A 46 5.01 6.70 6.70
C LEU A 46 4.15 7.76 7.40
N GLN A 47 4.73 8.84 7.90
CA GLN A 47 3.98 9.91 8.56
C GLN A 47 3.09 10.66 7.57
N ASP A 48 3.62 10.99 6.39
CA ASP A 48 2.85 11.61 5.31
C ASP A 48 1.65 10.73 4.92
N ILE A 49 1.89 9.43 4.79
CA ILE A 49 0.87 8.43 4.49
C ILE A 49 -0.25 8.42 5.53
N LEU A 50 0.10 8.37 6.82
CA LEU A 50 -0.87 8.35 7.90
C LEU A 50 -1.70 9.64 7.91
N ALA A 51 -1.05 10.78 7.73
CA ALA A 51 -1.72 12.07 7.64
C ALA A 51 -2.65 12.15 6.41
N LEU A 52 -2.21 11.71 5.23
CA LEU A 52 -3.08 11.62 4.03
C LEU A 52 -4.29 10.73 4.27
N SER A 53 -4.11 9.60 4.95
CA SER A 53 -5.20 8.70 5.32
C SER A 53 -6.24 9.37 6.22
N LEU A 54 -5.79 10.16 7.20
CA LEU A 54 -6.67 10.92 8.08
C LEU A 54 -7.37 12.08 7.34
N VAL A 55 -6.62 12.87 6.57
CA VAL A 55 -7.15 14.03 5.83
C VAL A 55 -8.23 13.63 4.84
N TYR A 56 -8.07 12.48 4.16
CA TYR A 56 -9.00 12.03 3.13
C TYR A 56 -9.98 10.95 3.60
N GLY A 57 -9.89 10.49 4.85
CA GLY A 57 -10.73 9.40 5.36
C GLY A 57 -10.58 8.10 4.57
N ARG A 58 -9.35 7.80 4.10
CA ARG A 58 -9.05 6.65 3.23
C ARG A 58 -7.99 5.76 3.84
N SER A 59 -8.13 4.45 3.67
CA SER A 59 -7.08 3.51 4.08
C SER A 59 -5.79 3.76 3.28
N PHE A 60 -4.64 3.58 3.93
CA PHE A 60 -3.33 3.66 3.26
C PHE A 60 -3.30 2.80 2.00
N GLU A 61 -3.87 1.60 2.06
CA GLU A 61 -3.88 0.66 0.93
C GLU A 61 -4.48 1.27 -0.34
N SER A 62 -5.48 2.14 -0.20
CA SER A 62 -6.14 2.78 -1.35
C SER A 62 -5.18 3.66 -2.18
N PHE A 63 -4.19 4.31 -1.56
CA PHE A 63 -3.21 5.15 -2.26
C PHE A 63 -2.08 4.33 -2.91
N PHE A 64 -1.96 3.05 -2.57
CA PHE A 64 -0.86 2.19 -2.99
C PHE A 64 -1.33 0.85 -3.55
N ALA A 65 -2.58 0.78 -4.01
CA ALA A 65 -3.21 -0.47 -4.47
C ALA A 65 -2.32 -1.23 -5.46
N ASP A 66 -1.77 -0.54 -6.46
CA ASP A 66 -0.83 -1.12 -7.42
C ASP A 66 0.48 -1.62 -6.81
N LYS A 67 1.10 -0.83 -5.93
CA LYS A 67 2.35 -1.24 -5.25
C LYS A 67 2.08 -2.45 -4.37
N LEU A 68 0.96 -2.47 -3.65
CA LEU A 68 0.54 -3.58 -2.81
C LEU A 68 0.22 -4.82 -3.63
N ARG A 69 -0.49 -4.70 -4.75
CA ARG A 69 -0.77 -5.80 -5.69
C ARG A 69 0.53 -6.45 -6.18
N ARG A 70 1.49 -5.64 -6.65
CA ARG A 70 2.83 -6.13 -7.05
C ARG A 70 3.58 -6.81 -5.90
N ARG A 71 3.48 -6.27 -4.68
CA ARG A 71 4.08 -6.89 -3.49
C ARG A 71 3.40 -8.21 -3.11
N ARG A 72 2.06 -8.29 -3.17
CA ARG A 72 1.28 -9.52 -2.94
C ARG A 72 1.68 -10.62 -3.93
N GLN A 73 1.74 -10.31 -5.22
CA GLN A 73 2.20 -11.26 -6.26
C GLN A 73 3.63 -11.77 -5.99
N ARG A 74 4.55 -10.86 -5.63
CA ARG A 74 5.93 -11.25 -5.32
C ARG A 74 6.00 -12.13 -4.06
N LEU A 75 5.21 -11.81 -3.04
CA LEU A 75 5.15 -12.58 -1.80
C LEU A 75 4.58 -13.98 -2.04
N LEU A 76 3.53 -14.10 -2.85
CA LEU A 76 2.97 -15.40 -3.25
C LEU A 76 4.01 -16.28 -3.95
N LYS A 77 4.76 -15.73 -4.93
CA LYS A 77 5.87 -16.44 -5.59
C LYS A 77 6.95 -16.89 -4.61
N ARG A 78 7.28 -16.06 -3.60
CA ARG A 78 8.26 -16.43 -2.57
C ARG A 78 7.73 -17.51 -1.64
N LEU A 79 6.44 -17.49 -1.32
CA LEU A 79 5.78 -18.49 -0.49
C LEU A 79 5.79 -19.86 -1.17
N GLN A 80 5.55 -19.91 -2.48
CA GLN A 80 5.63 -21.14 -3.28
C GLN A 80 7.02 -21.78 -3.28
N ASN A 81 8.07 -20.96 -3.19
CA ASN A 81 9.47 -21.39 -3.15
C ASN A 81 10.02 -21.56 -1.72
N LEU A 82 9.17 -21.45 -0.70
CA LEU A 82 9.61 -21.53 0.69
C LEU A 82 9.94 -22.99 1.04
N GLN A 83 11.20 -23.24 1.41
CA GLN A 83 11.62 -24.59 1.76
C GLN A 83 10.93 -25.08 3.05
N PRO A 84 10.55 -26.38 3.11
CA PRO A 84 10.04 -26.98 4.32
C PRO A 84 11.13 -27.03 5.38
N LEU A 85 10.72 -27.11 6.66
CA LEU A 85 11.67 -27.28 7.74
C LEU A 85 12.26 -28.70 7.69
N THR A 86 13.58 -28.81 7.75
CA THR A 86 14.29 -30.10 7.80
C THR A 86 14.06 -30.83 9.12
N GLN A 87 13.88 -30.10 10.23
CA GLN A 87 13.63 -30.66 11.57
C GLN A 87 12.54 -29.85 12.29
N PRO A 88 11.25 -30.15 12.07
CA PRO A 88 10.16 -29.48 12.74
C PRO A 88 10.10 -29.86 14.23
N THR A 89 9.72 -28.89 15.06
CA THR A 89 9.49 -29.05 16.50
C THR A 89 8.06 -28.66 16.84
N THR A 90 7.63 -28.87 18.07
CA THR A 90 6.30 -28.47 18.56
C THR A 90 6.02 -26.97 18.38
N LYS A 91 7.05 -26.11 18.39
CA LYS A 91 6.94 -24.67 18.11
C LYS A 91 6.51 -24.35 16.66
N HIS A 92 6.59 -25.32 15.75
CA HIS A 92 6.24 -25.17 14.35
C HIS A 92 4.94 -25.87 13.97
N ALA A 93 4.17 -26.38 14.94
CA ALA A 93 2.92 -27.10 14.70
C ALA A 93 1.93 -26.31 13.80
N ASN A 94 1.89 -24.99 13.97
CA ASN A 94 1.00 -24.11 13.19
C ASN A 94 1.60 -23.60 11.88
N ARG A 95 2.86 -23.93 11.56
CA ARG A 95 3.58 -23.33 10.43
C ARG A 95 2.85 -23.57 9.13
N GLU A 96 2.58 -24.82 8.79
CA GLU A 96 1.97 -25.19 7.51
C GLU A 96 0.58 -24.56 7.36
N ALA A 97 -0.27 -24.70 8.38
CA ALA A 97 -1.60 -24.09 8.40
C ALA A 97 -1.55 -22.56 8.22
N ASN A 98 -0.59 -21.88 8.87
CA ASN A 98 -0.43 -20.43 8.73
C ASN A 98 0.07 -20.03 7.34
N LEU A 99 0.97 -20.80 6.72
CA LEU A 99 1.43 -20.55 5.36
C LEU A 99 0.30 -20.76 4.34
N GLN A 100 -0.51 -21.80 4.50
CA GLN A 100 -1.68 -22.03 3.65
C GLN A 100 -2.73 -20.92 3.81
N ARG A 101 -3.01 -20.48 5.04
CA ARG A 101 -3.89 -19.33 5.29
C ARG A 101 -3.37 -18.06 4.64
N LEU A 102 -2.06 -17.81 4.71
CA LEU A 102 -1.43 -16.67 4.06
C LEU A 102 -1.57 -16.76 2.53
N ALA A 103 -1.31 -17.92 1.93
CA ALA A 103 -1.47 -18.14 0.49
C ALA A 103 -2.90 -17.81 0.04
N ARG A 104 -3.90 -18.42 0.69
CA ARG A 104 -5.32 -18.19 0.39
C ARG A 104 -5.70 -16.72 0.49
N ARG A 105 -5.24 -16.01 1.53
CA ARG A 105 -5.52 -14.57 1.69
C ARG A 105 -4.89 -13.75 0.56
N LEU A 106 -3.64 -14.04 0.20
CA LEU A 106 -2.95 -13.33 -0.90
C LEU A 106 -3.61 -13.58 -2.25
N GLU A 107 -4.06 -14.80 -2.51
CA GLU A 107 -4.80 -15.17 -3.73
C GLU A 107 -6.16 -14.47 -3.79
N ALA A 108 -6.91 -14.47 -2.68
CA ALA A 108 -8.19 -13.77 -2.58
C ALA A 108 -8.05 -12.26 -2.82
N ASP A 109 -7.07 -11.61 -2.19
CA ASP A 109 -6.80 -10.17 -2.38
C ASP A 109 -6.48 -9.82 -3.84
N LEU A 110 -5.77 -10.70 -4.55
CA LEU A 110 -5.41 -10.51 -5.95
C LEU A 110 -6.62 -10.72 -6.87
N ALA A 111 -7.45 -11.73 -6.60
CA ALA A 111 -8.69 -11.98 -7.35
C ALA A 111 -9.68 -10.82 -7.22
N ILE A 112 -9.77 -10.18 -6.04
CA ILE A 112 -10.64 -9.02 -5.79
C ILE A 112 -10.27 -7.79 -6.65
N HIS A 113 -9.09 -7.75 -7.25
CA HIS A 113 -8.62 -6.61 -8.04
C HIS A 113 -8.50 -6.91 -9.55
N ASP A 114 -8.89 -8.11 -10.00
CA ASP A 114 -8.81 -8.52 -11.42
C ASP A 114 -10.14 -8.32 -12.19
N TRP A 115 -11.25 -8.10 -11.48
CA TRP A 115 -12.62 -7.94 -12.01
C TRP A 115 -13.16 -6.49 -11.99
N ALA A 116 -12.32 -5.50 -11.71
CA ALA A 116 -12.63 -4.07 -11.70
C ALA A 116 -11.74 -3.30 -12.67
#